data_AF-A0A0F9K4Q4-F1
#
_entry.id   AF-A0A0F9K4Q4-F1
#
_cell.length_a   1.000
_cell.length_b   1.000
_cell.length_c   1.000
_cell.angle_alpha   90.00
_cell.angle_beta   90.00
_cell.angle_gamma   90.00
#
_symmetry.space_group_name_H-M   'P 1'
#
loop_
_entity.id
_entity.type
_entity.pdbx_description
1 polymer ?
#
loop_
_entity_poly.entity_id
_entity_poly.type
_entity_poly.pdbx_seq_one_letter_code
_entity_poly.pdbx_strand_id
1 'polypeptide(L)'
;IRRHIKKAKSVSEEISSIYYEIVHELASAIDKESVRIVVFIDDLDRCLPDRAVEFLKVMKLFLDVEGYLLILGIGRIGGGQGSLPARTSRSDGVISPEAYLDNMIQLPLELPAIEAGRKRRFIESLMCDTDGFKEHSDIIEVAVGDNPSTLKRFINFLSFTVRLAETLKDDILNDKIELKESEAHKKLLQEYFNPLMYIKWTIIAFRYPEIHNDIKGNGKRLLELQKMAREEEEEEGEKKDIQVIDERLKGVLAKGEGFPDDDWLIERFIHLTESTVVVKERESEKETKQIEKVSESEKKLKQMMKK
;
A
#
# COMPACT_ATOMS: atom_id res chain seq x y z
N ILE A 1 -31.09 -20.11 -42.56
CA ILE A 1 -30.06 -19.11 -42.94
C ILE A 1 -30.66 -17.73 -43.22
N ARG A 2 -31.44 -17.48 -44.31
CA ARG A 2 -32.00 -16.14 -44.62
C ARG A 2 -32.87 -15.49 -43.52
N ARG A 3 -33.71 -16.25 -42.80
CA ARG A 3 -34.50 -15.74 -41.65
C ARG A 3 -33.63 -15.31 -40.46
N HIS A 4 -32.55 -16.04 -40.19
CA HIS A 4 -31.63 -15.71 -39.08
C HIS A 4 -30.81 -14.47 -39.41
N ILE A 5 -30.39 -14.30 -40.68
CA ILE A 5 -29.71 -13.09 -41.16
C ILE A 5 -30.62 -11.85 -41.07
N LYS A 6 -31.92 -11.99 -41.41
CA LYS A 6 -32.88 -10.88 -41.34
C LYS A 6 -33.17 -10.44 -39.89
N LYS A 7 -33.26 -11.41 -38.97
CA LYS A 7 -33.44 -11.15 -37.53
C LYS A 7 -32.18 -10.52 -36.90
N ALA A 8 -30.99 -10.96 -37.30
CA ALA A 8 -29.74 -10.34 -36.85
C ALA A 8 -29.58 -8.89 -37.35
N LYS A 9 -30.01 -8.59 -38.58
CA LYS A 9 -30.04 -7.22 -39.11
C LYS A 9 -31.01 -6.30 -38.36
N SER A 10 -32.25 -6.74 -38.10
CA SER A 10 -33.21 -5.90 -37.38
C SER A 10 -32.77 -5.60 -35.94
N VAL A 11 -32.19 -6.59 -35.25
CA VAL A 11 -31.64 -6.40 -33.90
C VAL A 11 -30.43 -5.45 -33.93
N SER A 12 -29.58 -5.53 -34.94
CA SER A 12 -28.44 -4.60 -35.12
C SER A 12 -28.90 -3.16 -35.39
N GLU A 13 -30.00 -2.97 -36.12
CA GLU A 13 -30.60 -1.67 -36.40
C GLU A 13 -31.23 -1.08 -35.13
N GLU A 14 -32.00 -1.87 -34.37
CA GLU A 14 -32.58 -1.46 -33.08
C GLU A 14 -31.50 -1.05 -32.07
N ILE A 15 -30.46 -1.87 -31.93
CA ILE A 15 -29.33 -1.58 -31.02
C ILE A 15 -28.62 -0.28 -31.43
N SER A 16 -28.42 -0.04 -32.73
CA SER A 16 -27.79 1.18 -33.23
C SER A 16 -28.66 2.42 -32.97
N SER A 17 -30.00 2.28 -33.07
CA SER A 17 -30.95 3.35 -32.75
C SER A 17 -30.89 3.73 -31.28
N ILE A 18 -30.93 2.73 -30.38
CA ILE A 18 -30.85 2.95 -28.93
C ILE A 18 -29.55 3.65 -28.56
N TYR A 19 -28.41 3.25 -29.15
CA TYR A 19 -27.13 3.92 -28.90
C TYR A 19 -27.13 5.38 -29.34
N TYR A 20 -27.63 5.65 -30.54
CA TYR A 20 -27.71 7.02 -31.04
C TYR A 20 -28.64 7.89 -30.18
N GLU A 21 -29.80 7.35 -29.80
CA GLU A 21 -30.79 8.02 -28.97
C GLU A 21 -30.20 8.40 -27.60
N ILE A 22 -29.55 7.46 -26.90
CA ILE A 22 -28.95 7.73 -25.58
C ILE A 22 -27.89 8.83 -25.66
N VAL A 23 -26.98 8.75 -26.63
CA VAL A 23 -25.89 9.74 -26.78
C VAL A 23 -26.46 11.11 -27.14
N HIS A 24 -27.45 11.16 -28.03
CA HIS A 24 -28.09 12.41 -28.46
C HIS A 24 -28.92 13.05 -27.34
N GLU A 25 -29.71 12.27 -26.61
CA GLU A 25 -30.46 12.75 -25.45
C GLU A 25 -29.54 13.27 -24.36
N LEU A 26 -28.44 12.56 -24.09
CA LEU A 26 -27.42 13.00 -23.14
C LEU A 26 -26.79 14.32 -23.56
N ALA A 27 -26.38 14.44 -24.83
CA ALA A 27 -25.79 15.67 -25.37
C ALA A 27 -26.78 16.85 -25.27
N SER A 28 -28.03 16.64 -25.65
CA SER A 28 -29.11 17.63 -25.56
C SER A 28 -29.37 18.07 -24.11
N ALA A 29 -29.37 17.12 -23.16
CA ALA A 29 -29.54 17.43 -21.75
C ALA A 29 -28.35 18.22 -21.18
N ILE A 30 -27.12 17.86 -21.54
CA ILE A 30 -25.90 18.58 -21.12
C ILE A 30 -25.94 20.03 -21.59
N ASP A 31 -26.27 20.26 -22.87
CA ASP A 31 -26.35 21.60 -23.46
C ASP A 31 -27.46 22.43 -22.82
N LYS A 32 -28.67 21.87 -22.75
CA LYS A 32 -29.85 22.54 -22.20
C LYS A 32 -29.66 22.95 -20.74
N GLU A 33 -29.10 22.07 -19.92
CA GLU A 33 -28.87 22.34 -18.50
C GLU A 33 -27.53 23.07 -18.26
N SER A 34 -26.71 23.26 -19.30
CA SER A 34 -25.38 23.89 -19.24
C SER A 34 -24.46 23.26 -18.18
N VAL A 35 -24.51 21.94 -18.07
CA VAL A 35 -23.72 21.15 -17.11
C VAL A 35 -22.52 20.49 -17.78
N ARG A 36 -21.66 19.85 -16.98
CA ARG A 36 -20.63 18.92 -17.47
C ARG A 36 -20.76 17.61 -16.74
N ILE A 37 -20.55 16.51 -17.45
CA ILE A 37 -20.54 15.18 -16.86
C ILE A 37 -19.08 14.75 -16.72
N VAL A 38 -18.64 14.56 -15.48
CA VAL A 38 -17.30 14.07 -15.19
C VAL A 38 -17.42 12.67 -14.59
N VAL A 39 -16.86 11.68 -15.27
CA VAL A 39 -16.86 10.29 -14.83
C VAL A 39 -15.45 9.91 -14.38
N PHE A 40 -15.32 9.59 -13.09
CA PHE A 40 -14.09 9.07 -12.51
C PHE A 40 -14.14 7.55 -12.46
N ILE A 41 -13.09 6.91 -12.96
CA ILE A 41 -12.94 5.46 -12.96
C ILE A 41 -11.58 5.15 -12.38
N ASP A 42 -11.55 4.51 -11.22
CA ASP A 42 -10.32 4.11 -10.54
C ASP A 42 -10.07 2.61 -10.68
N ASP A 43 -8.85 2.16 -10.41
CA ASP A 43 -8.45 0.74 -10.35
C ASP A 43 -8.77 -0.07 -11.63
N LEU A 44 -8.77 0.57 -12.81
CA LEU A 44 -9.02 -0.14 -14.09
C LEU A 44 -7.96 -1.22 -14.35
N ASP A 45 -6.74 -1.02 -13.86
CA ASP A 45 -5.63 -1.98 -13.89
C ASP A 45 -5.86 -3.24 -13.04
N ARG A 46 -6.88 -3.25 -12.16
CA ARG A 46 -7.30 -4.47 -11.42
C ARG A 46 -8.26 -5.36 -12.22
N CYS A 47 -8.80 -4.87 -13.32
CA CYS A 47 -9.67 -5.66 -14.17
C CYS A 47 -8.86 -6.69 -14.99
N LEU A 48 -9.48 -7.82 -15.32
CA LEU A 48 -8.94 -8.70 -16.35
C LEU A 48 -8.80 -7.90 -17.67
N PRO A 49 -7.71 -8.07 -18.42
CA PRO A 49 -7.44 -7.29 -19.63
C PRO A 49 -8.62 -7.21 -20.60
N ASP A 50 -9.28 -8.35 -20.87
CA ASP A 50 -10.41 -8.42 -21.79
C ASP A 50 -11.62 -7.60 -21.31
N ARG A 51 -11.85 -7.56 -19.99
CA ARG A 51 -12.95 -6.80 -19.38
C ARG A 51 -12.66 -5.31 -19.37
N ALA A 52 -11.42 -4.91 -19.10
CA ALA A 52 -11.00 -3.51 -19.19
C ALA A 52 -11.21 -2.98 -20.61
N VAL A 53 -10.79 -3.74 -21.63
CA VAL A 53 -10.95 -3.35 -23.04
C VAL A 53 -12.42 -3.30 -23.46
N GLU A 54 -13.24 -4.28 -23.05
CA GLU A 54 -14.68 -4.28 -23.30
C GLU A 54 -15.35 -3.04 -22.69
N PHE A 55 -15.00 -2.72 -21.44
CA PHE A 55 -15.50 -1.56 -20.75
C PHE A 55 -15.10 -0.25 -21.45
N LEU A 56 -13.82 -0.07 -21.81
CA LEU A 56 -13.35 1.13 -22.49
C LEU A 56 -13.99 1.31 -23.89
N LYS A 57 -14.31 0.22 -24.59
CA LYS A 57 -15.06 0.30 -25.86
C LYS A 57 -16.45 0.90 -25.68
N VAL A 58 -17.13 0.56 -24.59
CA VAL A 58 -18.44 1.16 -24.26
C VAL A 58 -18.25 2.63 -23.90
N MET A 59 -17.27 2.96 -23.06
CA MET A 59 -17.02 4.34 -22.64
C MET A 59 -16.62 5.26 -23.79
N LYS A 60 -15.94 4.74 -24.81
CA LYS A 60 -15.56 5.50 -26.01
C LYS A 60 -16.77 6.17 -26.68
N LEU A 61 -17.96 5.58 -26.59
CA LEU A 61 -19.19 6.13 -27.20
C LEU A 61 -19.55 7.52 -26.67
N PHE A 62 -19.14 7.84 -25.44
CA PHE A 62 -19.46 9.11 -24.79
C PHE A 62 -18.37 10.17 -24.93
N LEU A 63 -17.17 9.80 -25.42
CA LEU A 63 -16.04 10.73 -25.52
C LEU A 63 -16.23 11.80 -26.60
N ASP A 64 -17.12 11.57 -27.56
CA ASP A 64 -17.46 12.54 -28.61
C ASP A 64 -18.58 13.52 -28.15
N VAL A 65 -19.13 13.35 -26.95
CA VAL A 65 -20.16 14.24 -26.39
C VAL A 65 -19.50 15.45 -25.75
N GLU A 66 -19.82 16.64 -26.25
CA GLU A 66 -19.32 17.89 -25.67
C GLU A 66 -19.80 18.05 -24.20
N GLY A 67 -18.90 18.47 -23.32
CA GLY A 67 -19.17 18.57 -21.88
C GLY A 67 -19.05 17.25 -21.11
N TYR A 68 -18.73 16.13 -21.77
CA TYR A 68 -18.40 14.86 -21.14
C TYR A 68 -16.88 14.71 -20.93
N LEU A 69 -16.46 14.36 -19.72
CA LEU A 69 -15.06 14.16 -19.35
C LEU A 69 -14.89 12.82 -18.64
N LEU A 70 -13.97 11.99 -19.14
CA LEU A 70 -13.59 10.73 -18.52
C LEU A 70 -12.22 10.88 -17.86
N ILE A 71 -12.13 10.57 -16.56
CA ILE A 71 -10.89 10.56 -15.78
C ILE A 71 -10.61 9.13 -15.33
N LEU A 72 -9.45 8.61 -15.73
CA LEU A 72 -9.01 7.25 -15.42
C LEU A 72 -7.87 7.28 -14.40
N GLY A 73 -8.07 6.61 -13.27
CA GLY A 73 -7.03 6.21 -12.33
C GLY A 73 -6.45 4.87 -12.79
N ILE A 74 -5.16 4.88 -13.14
CA ILE A 74 -4.44 3.69 -13.61
C ILE A 74 -3.22 3.51 -12.72
N GLY A 75 -3.15 2.38 -12.01
CA GLY A 75 -1.95 1.98 -11.28
C GLY A 75 -0.81 1.63 -12.24
N ARG A 76 0.43 2.00 -11.87
CA ARG A 76 1.61 1.53 -12.60
C ARG A 76 1.81 0.05 -12.31
N ILE A 77 1.48 -0.81 -13.28
CA ILE A 77 1.81 -2.23 -13.23
C ILE A 77 3.33 -2.38 -13.44
N GLY A 78 4.06 -2.67 -12.36
CA GLY A 78 5.46 -3.11 -12.42
C GLY A 78 6.50 -1.98 -12.46
N GLY A 79 7.42 -2.00 -11.49
CA GLY A 79 8.59 -1.13 -11.45
C GLY A 79 9.54 -1.42 -12.61
N GLY A 80 9.66 -0.47 -13.52
CA GLY A 80 10.60 -0.50 -14.63
C GLY A 80 10.49 0.80 -15.39
N GLN A 81 11.63 1.46 -15.58
CA GLN A 81 11.81 2.73 -16.26
C GLN A 81 10.84 2.98 -17.42
N GLY A 82 10.20 4.15 -17.39
CA GLY A 82 9.92 4.97 -18.56
C GLY A 82 8.97 4.40 -19.61
N SER A 83 7.91 5.17 -19.89
CA SER A 83 7.04 5.00 -21.05
C SER A 83 6.01 3.87 -20.90
N LEU A 84 4.72 4.20 -21.07
CA LEU A 84 3.86 3.34 -21.90
C LEU A 84 4.72 2.95 -23.09
N PRO A 85 5.10 1.67 -23.33
CA PRO A 85 6.07 1.36 -24.35
C PRO A 85 5.60 1.98 -25.66
N ALA A 86 6.30 3.05 -26.05
CA ALA A 86 6.05 3.73 -27.29
C ALA A 86 6.48 2.74 -28.37
N ARG A 87 5.46 2.04 -28.88
CA ARG A 87 5.42 1.32 -30.15
C ARG A 87 6.12 -0.05 -30.16
N THR A 88 5.36 -0.99 -30.71
CA THR A 88 5.75 -2.31 -31.28
C THR A 88 5.88 -3.42 -30.23
N SER A 89 5.09 -4.50 -30.29
CA SER A 89 4.91 -5.38 -31.44
C SER A 89 3.44 -5.65 -31.79
N ARG A 90 3.05 -5.25 -33.02
CA ARG A 90 1.96 -5.91 -33.75
C ARG A 90 2.43 -7.30 -34.19
N SER A 91 2.50 -8.23 -33.26
CA SER A 91 2.54 -9.65 -33.56
C SER A 91 1.16 -10.20 -33.19
N ASP A 92 0.45 -10.75 -34.17
CA ASP A 92 -0.82 -11.48 -34.05
C ASP A 92 -2.14 -10.67 -33.99
N GLY A 93 -2.16 -9.41 -34.43
CA GLY A 93 -3.43 -8.68 -34.65
C GLY A 93 -4.25 -8.38 -33.37
N VAL A 94 -3.74 -8.76 -32.20
CA VAL A 94 -4.28 -8.41 -30.89
C VAL A 94 -3.65 -7.09 -30.46
N ILE A 95 -4.48 -6.06 -30.36
CA ILE A 95 -4.06 -4.76 -29.81
C ILE A 95 -3.81 -4.96 -28.32
N SER A 96 -2.62 -4.61 -27.82
CA SER A 96 -2.36 -4.69 -26.38
C SER A 96 -3.25 -3.68 -25.64
N PRO A 97 -3.78 -4.02 -24.45
CA PRO A 97 -4.61 -3.10 -23.66
C PRO A 97 -3.97 -1.72 -23.45
N GLU A 98 -2.65 -1.70 -23.31
CA GLU A 98 -1.84 -0.48 -23.13
C GLU A 98 -1.88 0.39 -24.40
N ALA A 99 -1.73 -0.22 -25.59
CA ALA A 99 -1.86 0.47 -26.86
C ALA A 99 -3.30 0.95 -27.14
N TYR A 100 -4.30 0.27 -26.58
CA TYR A 100 -5.70 0.73 -26.65
C TYR A 100 -5.92 1.98 -25.79
N LEU A 101 -5.41 1.97 -24.55
CA LEU A 101 -5.46 3.11 -23.62
C LEU A 101 -4.75 4.34 -24.20
N ASP A 102 -3.56 4.18 -24.79
CA ASP A 102 -2.78 5.28 -25.37
C ASP A 102 -3.54 6.05 -26.47
N ASN A 103 -4.38 5.35 -27.25
CA ASN A 103 -5.22 5.99 -28.29
C ASN A 103 -6.47 6.68 -27.74
N MET A 104 -6.86 6.40 -26.49
CA MET A 104 -8.06 6.93 -25.85
C MET A 104 -7.74 8.09 -24.90
N ILE A 105 -6.56 8.07 -24.28
CA ILE A 105 -6.11 9.08 -23.32
C ILE A 105 -5.58 10.30 -24.06
N GLN A 106 -6.31 11.42 -23.97
CA GLN A 106 -5.89 12.69 -24.57
C GLN A 106 -4.84 13.43 -23.73
N LEU A 107 -4.92 13.31 -22.39
CA LEU A 107 -4.02 13.98 -21.46
C LEU A 107 -3.57 13.02 -20.36
N PRO A 108 -2.37 12.42 -20.48
CA PRO A 108 -1.78 11.64 -19.40
C PRO A 108 -1.30 12.59 -18.28
N LEU A 109 -1.80 12.38 -17.07
CA LEU A 109 -1.37 13.11 -15.87
C LEU A 109 -0.61 12.14 -14.95
N GLU A 110 0.70 12.36 -14.83
CA GLU A 110 1.50 11.62 -13.85
C GLU A 110 1.45 12.32 -12.49
N LEU A 111 1.11 11.58 -11.44
CA LEU A 111 1.20 12.09 -10.07
C LEU A 111 2.68 12.22 -9.67
N PRO A 112 3.14 13.42 -9.27
CA PRO A 112 4.51 13.60 -8.83
C PRO A 112 4.76 12.86 -7.52
N ALA A 113 6.02 12.47 -7.29
CA ALA A 113 6.43 11.98 -5.98
C ALA A 113 6.18 13.05 -4.91
N ILE A 114 5.88 12.62 -3.68
CA ILE A 114 5.64 13.56 -2.59
C ILE A 114 6.95 14.26 -2.23
N GLU A 115 6.99 15.58 -2.35
CA GLU A 115 8.12 16.40 -1.89
C GLU A 115 8.39 16.17 -0.39
N ALA A 116 9.66 16.06 0.02
CA ALA A 116 10.08 15.86 1.42
C ALA A 116 9.41 16.86 2.39
N GLY A 117 9.39 18.16 2.02
CA GLY A 117 8.75 19.20 2.84
C GLY A 117 7.21 19.14 2.92
N ARG A 118 6.54 18.41 2.02
CA ARG A 118 5.09 18.14 2.11
C ARG A 118 4.82 16.88 2.92
N LYS A 119 5.70 15.88 2.87
CA LYS A 119 5.61 14.67 3.72
C LYS A 119 5.58 15.03 5.19
N ARG A 120 6.52 15.87 5.65
CA ARG A 120 6.57 16.31 7.05
C ARG A 120 5.27 16.98 7.48
N ARG A 121 4.78 17.96 6.71
CA ARG A 121 3.50 18.64 6.97
C ARG A 121 2.32 17.67 6.96
N PHE A 122 2.33 16.67 6.09
CA PHE A 122 1.29 15.66 6.04
C PHE A 122 1.35 14.74 7.27
N ILE A 123 2.54 14.31 7.72
CA ILE A 123 2.75 13.59 8.98
C ILE A 123 2.22 14.41 10.15
N GLU A 124 2.64 15.67 10.27
CA GLU A 124 2.19 16.60 11.30
C GLU A 124 0.66 16.76 11.28
N SER A 125 0.02 16.81 10.11
CA SER A 125 -1.43 16.91 10.00
C SER A 125 -2.18 15.65 10.45
N LEU A 126 -1.56 14.48 10.33
CA LEU A 126 -2.16 13.21 10.75
C LEU A 126 -1.93 12.95 12.25
N MET A 127 -0.89 13.53 12.83
CA MET A 127 -0.56 13.45 14.25
C MET A 127 -1.11 14.68 14.98
N CYS A 128 -2.40 14.65 15.37
CA CYS A 128 -3.04 15.74 16.12
C CYS A 128 -2.17 16.20 17.30
N ASP A 129 -1.96 17.52 17.44
CA ASP A 129 -1.38 18.36 18.53
C ASP A 129 -0.74 17.68 19.76
N THR A 130 0.03 16.61 19.54
CA THR A 130 0.82 15.95 20.56
C THR A 130 2.26 16.36 20.29
N ASP A 131 2.66 17.47 20.93
CA ASP A 131 3.93 18.18 20.67
C ASP A 131 5.15 17.24 20.67
N GLY A 132 5.13 16.16 21.46
CA GLY A 132 6.22 15.20 21.54
C GLY A 132 6.47 14.32 20.30
N PHE A 133 5.54 14.24 19.33
CA PHE A 133 5.77 13.44 18.10
C PHE A 133 6.32 14.28 16.94
N LYS A 134 6.07 15.59 16.92
CA LYS A 134 6.56 16.50 15.86
C LYS A 134 8.09 16.55 15.83
N GLU A 135 8.71 16.52 17.01
CA GLU A 135 10.17 16.50 17.22
C GLU A 135 10.87 15.27 16.64
N HIS A 136 10.11 14.22 16.32
CA HIS A 136 10.64 12.94 15.82
C HIS A 136 10.13 12.61 14.41
N SER A 137 9.55 13.60 13.70
CA SER A 137 9.01 13.45 12.34
C SER A 137 10.04 12.96 11.32
N ASP A 138 11.31 13.25 11.55
CA ASP A 138 12.43 12.83 10.71
C ASP A 138 12.74 11.32 10.83
N ILE A 139 12.52 10.70 11.99
CA ILE A 139 12.62 9.23 12.17
C ILE A 139 11.54 8.54 11.33
N ILE A 140 10.31 9.08 11.38
CA ILE A 140 9.16 8.56 10.64
C ILE A 140 9.40 8.69 9.13
N GLU A 141 9.91 9.84 8.69
CA GLU A 141 10.23 10.09 7.28
C GLU A 141 11.23 9.08 6.72
N VAL A 142 12.31 8.80 7.46
CA VAL A 142 13.35 7.84 7.05
C VAL A 142 12.82 6.39 7.02
N ALA A 143 11.98 6.01 7.99
CA ALA A 143 11.57 4.62 8.17
C ALA A 143 10.42 4.17 7.25
N VAL A 144 9.42 5.03 7.02
CA VAL A 144 8.15 4.62 6.38
C VAL A 144 8.21 4.72 4.85
N GLY A 145 8.99 5.68 4.32
CA GLY A 145 9.15 5.91 2.88
C GLY A 145 8.07 6.80 2.25
N ASP A 146 8.01 6.81 0.92
CA ASP A 146 7.29 7.85 0.16
C ASP A 146 5.83 7.52 -0.19
N ASN A 147 5.37 6.30 0.09
CA ASN A 147 4.02 5.88 -0.26
C ASN A 147 3.00 6.45 0.75
N PRO A 148 2.08 7.34 0.34
CA PRO A 148 1.14 8.00 1.26
C PRO A 148 0.19 7.03 1.96
N SER A 149 -0.22 5.93 1.30
CA SER A 149 -1.06 4.91 1.91
C SER A 149 -0.33 4.15 3.01
N THR A 150 0.95 3.85 2.80
CA THR A 150 1.83 3.23 3.80
C THR A 150 2.05 4.17 4.98
N LEU A 151 2.21 5.46 4.72
CA LEU A 151 2.30 6.48 5.75
C LEU A 151 1.03 6.58 6.60
N LYS A 152 -0.15 6.67 5.97
CA LYS A 152 -1.44 6.64 6.70
C LYS A 152 -1.59 5.39 7.56
N ARG A 153 -1.26 4.21 7.01
CA ARG A 153 -1.29 2.94 7.76
C ARG A 153 -0.36 2.97 8.97
N PHE A 154 0.85 3.45 8.79
CA PHE A 154 1.81 3.61 9.88
C PHE A 154 1.29 4.56 10.97
N ILE A 155 0.76 5.73 10.61
CA ILE A 155 0.26 6.70 11.60
C ILE A 155 -0.94 6.15 12.38
N ASN A 156 -1.85 5.43 11.71
CA ASN A 156 -2.96 4.76 12.39
C ASN A 156 -2.44 3.69 13.37
N PHE A 157 -1.44 2.91 12.93
CA PHE A 157 -0.81 1.90 13.77
C PHE A 157 -0.10 2.52 14.99
N LEU A 158 0.67 3.59 14.78
CA LEU A 158 1.31 4.36 15.85
C LEU A 158 0.28 4.90 16.85
N SER A 159 -0.78 5.53 16.34
CA SER A 159 -1.85 6.09 17.18
C SER A 159 -2.55 5.02 18.03
N PHE A 160 -2.73 3.82 17.47
CA PHE A 160 -3.23 2.67 18.23
C PHE A 160 -2.24 2.22 19.31
N THR A 161 -0.95 2.03 18.96
CA THR A 161 0.10 1.63 19.90
C THR A 161 0.24 2.63 21.05
N VAL A 162 0.22 3.94 20.76
CA VAL A 162 0.30 5.01 21.77
C VAL A 162 -0.88 4.94 22.72
N ARG A 163 -2.11 4.83 22.20
CA ARG A 163 -3.31 4.72 23.07
C ARG A 163 -3.25 3.50 23.97
N LEU A 164 -2.79 2.36 23.45
CA LEU A 164 -2.63 1.14 24.23
C LEU A 164 -1.56 1.31 25.31
N ALA A 165 -0.42 1.94 24.96
CA ALA A 165 0.67 2.18 25.88
C ALA A 165 0.30 3.13 27.02
N GLU A 166 -0.36 4.25 26.72
CA GLU A 166 -0.82 5.20 27.75
C GLU A 166 -1.88 4.56 28.65
N THR A 167 -2.81 3.76 28.10
CA THR A 167 -3.78 3.02 28.91
C THR A 167 -3.08 2.04 29.85
N LEU A 168 -2.12 1.27 29.33
CA LEU A 168 -1.34 0.31 30.12
C LEU A 168 -0.53 1.02 31.22
N LYS A 169 0.11 2.14 30.87
CA LYS A 169 0.87 2.99 31.81
C LYS A 169 -0.02 3.49 32.94
N ASP A 170 -1.17 4.05 32.61
CA ASP A 170 -2.14 4.55 33.60
C ASP A 170 -2.64 3.44 34.52
N ASP A 171 -2.91 2.26 33.99
CA ASP A 171 -3.41 1.14 34.79
C ASP A 171 -2.35 0.61 35.76
N ILE A 172 -1.07 0.57 35.35
CA ILE A 172 0.04 0.15 36.22
C ILE A 172 0.37 1.22 37.27
N LEU A 173 0.44 2.50 36.87
CA LEU A 173 0.78 3.58 37.79
C LEU A 173 -0.27 3.75 38.89
N ASN A 174 -1.55 3.61 38.53
CA ASN A 174 -2.68 3.77 39.45
C ASN A 174 -3.10 2.47 40.15
N ASP A 175 -2.28 1.41 40.08
CA ASP A 175 -2.54 0.10 40.71
C ASP A 175 -3.95 -0.47 40.39
N LYS A 176 -4.42 -0.28 39.16
CA LYS A 176 -5.71 -0.84 38.72
C LYS A 176 -5.64 -2.34 38.40
N ILE A 177 -4.44 -2.90 38.44
CA ILE A 177 -4.15 -4.32 38.21
C ILE A 177 -4.10 -5.04 39.58
N GLU A 178 -4.56 -6.30 39.64
CA GLU A 178 -4.67 -7.07 40.88
C GLU A 178 -3.34 -7.20 41.66
N LEU A 179 -2.21 -7.18 40.95
CA LEU A 179 -0.86 -7.21 41.52
C LEU A 179 -0.23 -5.83 41.43
N LYS A 180 0.11 -5.24 42.59
CA LYS A 180 0.85 -3.97 42.65
C LYS A 180 2.25 -4.16 42.09
N GLU A 181 2.63 -3.27 41.19
CA GLU A 181 3.97 -3.28 40.60
C GLU A 181 5.00 -2.54 41.45
N SER A 182 6.27 -2.89 41.24
CA SER A 182 7.38 -2.27 41.97
C SER A 182 7.55 -0.79 41.63
N GLU A 183 8.00 0.02 42.60
CA GLU A 183 8.25 1.45 42.36
C GLU A 183 9.35 1.68 41.30
N ALA A 184 10.31 0.75 41.19
CA ALA A 184 11.33 0.78 40.15
C ALA A 184 10.72 0.63 38.75
N HIS A 185 9.80 -0.33 38.57
CA HIS A 185 9.08 -0.52 37.31
C HIS A 185 8.20 0.68 36.94
N LYS A 186 7.53 1.29 37.94
CA LYS A 186 6.74 2.52 37.75
C LYS A 186 7.60 3.68 37.26
N LYS A 187 8.80 3.84 37.82
CA LYS A 187 9.76 4.86 37.38
C LYS A 187 10.24 4.62 35.95
N LEU A 188 10.54 3.36 35.59
CA LEU A 188 10.91 2.99 34.21
C LEU A 188 9.79 3.32 33.22
N LEU A 189 8.53 3.03 33.55
CA LEU A 189 7.40 3.43 32.71
C LEU A 189 7.33 4.95 32.54
N GLN A 190 7.47 5.72 33.62
CA GLN A 190 7.42 7.19 33.51
C GLN A 190 8.50 7.76 32.58
N GLU A 191 9.69 7.15 32.59
CA GLU A 191 10.84 7.58 31.81
C GLU A 191 10.75 7.14 30.33
N TYR A 192 10.44 5.86 30.07
CA TYR A 192 10.58 5.27 28.74
C TYR A 192 9.25 5.08 27.97
N PHE A 193 8.08 5.15 28.62
CA PHE A 193 6.81 5.22 27.90
C PHE A 193 6.58 6.65 27.44
N ASN A 194 7.27 7.00 26.35
CA ASN A 194 7.34 8.32 25.76
C ASN A 194 7.24 8.25 24.21
N PRO A 195 6.96 9.37 23.52
CA PRO A 195 6.76 9.42 22.08
C PRO A 195 7.89 8.79 21.24
N LEU A 196 9.16 9.01 21.62
CA LEU A 196 10.32 8.47 20.89
C LEU A 196 10.31 6.94 20.89
N MET A 197 10.08 6.33 22.05
CA MET A 197 10.07 4.86 22.17
C MET A 197 8.90 4.24 21.43
N TYR A 198 7.72 4.87 21.48
CA TYR A 198 6.57 4.42 20.70
C TYR A 198 6.86 4.44 19.20
N ILE A 199 7.44 5.53 18.69
CA ILE A 199 7.80 5.62 17.26
C ILE A 199 8.78 4.51 16.88
N LYS A 200 9.86 4.33 17.63
CA LYS A 200 10.88 3.29 17.35
C LYS A 200 10.26 1.90 17.36
N TRP A 201 9.48 1.59 18.38
CA TRP A 201 8.84 0.29 18.53
C TRP A 201 7.83 0.01 17.41
N THR A 202 6.97 0.99 17.10
CA THR A 202 6.01 0.90 16.01
C THR A 202 6.72 0.74 14.66
N ILE A 203 7.86 1.39 14.42
CA ILE A 203 8.66 1.19 13.20
C ILE A 203 9.14 -0.25 13.09
N ILE A 204 9.71 -0.81 14.16
CA ILE A 204 10.18 -2.20 14.20
C ILE A 204 9.03 -3.14 13.85
N ALA A 205 7.90 -3.01 14.57
CA ALA A 205 6.73 -3.85 14.37
C ALA A 205 6.08 -3.71 12.97
N PHE A 206 6.05 -2.49 12.41
CA PHE A 206 5.37 -2.21 11.16
C PHE A 206 6.22 -2.51 9.91
N ARG A 207 7.51 -2.17 9.93
CA ARG A 207 8.40 -2.27 8.76
C ARG A 207 9.28 -3.51 8.77
N TYR A 208 9.59 -4.03 9.94
CA TYR A 208 10.54 -5.14 10.11
C TYR A 208 9.90 -6.32 10.84
N PRO A 209 8.84 -6.95 10.27
CA PRO A 209 8.07 -7.99 10.95
C PRO A 209 8.90 -9.23 11.31
N GLU A 210 9.91 -9.58 10.52
CA GLU A 210 10.81 -10.70 10.86
C GLU A 210 11.64 -10.37 12.10
N ILE A 211 12.24 -9.17 12.15
CA ILE A 211 13.01 -8.69 13.31
C ILE A 211 12.10 -8.55 14.54
N HIS A 212 10.88 -8.05 14.36
CA HIS A 212 9.89 -7.96 15.41
C HIS A 212 9.54 -9.33 16.00
N ASN A 213 9.35 -10.35 15.15
CA ASN A 213 9.12 -11.72 15.59
C ASN A 213 10.33 -12.32 16.31
N ASP A 214 11.55 -12.03 15.85
CA ASP A 214 12.78 -12.45 16.52
C ASP A 214 12.87 -11.84 17.93
N ILE A 215 12.53 -10.56 18.08
CA ILE A 215 12.49 -9.87 19.38
C ILE A 215 11.40 -10.46 20.28
N LYS A 216 10.22 -10.81 19.75
CA LYS A 216 9.16 -11.49 20.52
C LYS A 216 9.65 -12.83 21.10
N GLY A 217 10.46 -13.57 20.36
CA GLY A 217 11.05 -14.82 20.81
C GLY A 217 12.22 -14.63 21.80
N ASN A 218 12.90 -13.47 21.75
CA ASN A 218 14.04 -13.14 22.58
C ASN A 218 14.20 -11.62 22.74
N GLY A 219 13.75 -11.05 23.86
CA GLY A 219 13.81 -9.62 24.13
C GLY A 219 15.22 -9.02 24.04
N LYS A 220 16.26 -9.79 24.37
CA LYS A 220 17.67 -9.35 24.30
C LYS A 220 18.12 -9.01 22.88
N ARG A 221 17.44 -9.55 21.86
CA ARG A 221 17.72 -9.24 20.46
C ARG A 221 17.55 -7.75 20.16
N LEU A 222 16.62 -7.07 20.83
CA LEU A 222 16.43 -5.62 20.68
C LEU A 222 17.68 -4.85 21.13
N LEU A 223 18.27 -5.25 22.25
CA LEU A 223 19.45 -4.61 22.83
C LEU A 223 20.69 -4.87 21.97
N GLU A 224 20.85 -6.09 21.44
CA GLU A 224 21.90 -6.41 20.47
C GLU A 224 21.83 -5.52 19.23
N LEU A 225 20.64 -5.41 18.61
CA LEU A 225 20.42 -4.57 17.43
C LEU A 225 20.68 -3.09 17.73
N GLN A 226 20.26 -2.62 18.90
CA GLN A 226 20.51 -1.24 19.34
C GLN A 226 22.01 -0.96 19.53
N LYS A 227 22.75 -1.92 20.12
CA LYS A 227 24.19 -1.82 20.31
C LYS A 227 24.91 -1.77 18.95
N MET A 228 24.60 -2.71 18.05
CA MET A 228 25.13 -2.73 16.68
C MET A 228 24.81 -1.46 15.89
N ALA A 229 23.67 -0.83 16.15
CA ALA A 229 23.30 0.41 15.47
C ALA A 229 24.08 1.65 15.94
N ARG A 230 24.62 1.61 17.17
CA ARG A 230 25.30 2.73 17.82
C ARG A 230 26.82 2.63 17.78
N GLU A 231 27.35 1.42 17.62
CA GLU A 231 28.78 1.20 17.44
C GLU A 231 29.18 1.55 15.99
N GLU A 232 30.22 2.37 15.83
CA GLU A 232 30.85 2.62 14.53
C GLU A 232 31.58 1.35 14.07
N GLU A 233 31.63 1.09 12.75
CA GLU A 233 32.27 -0.10 12.18
C GLU A 233 33.78 -0.13 12.51
N GLU A 234 34.16 -0.76 13.62
CA GLU A 234 35.55 -1.15 13.88
C GLU A 234 35.83 -2.56 13.33
N GLU A 235 36.51 -2.56 12.18
CA GLU A 235 37.44 -3.53 11.62
C GLU A 235 37.02 -4.98 11.29
N GLU A 236 37.55 -5.40 10.14
CA GLU A 236 37.51 -6.72 9.53
C GLU A 236 37.95 -7.83 10.51
N GLY A 237 36.99 -8.58 11.05
CA GLY A 237 37.25 -9.77 11.86
C GLY A 237 36.15 -10.81 11.73
N GLU A 238 36.51 -11.97 11.18
CA GLU A 238 35.75 -13.24 11.08
C GLU A 238 34.21 -13.16 11.07
N LYS A 239 33.65 -13.13 9.85
CA LYS A 239 32.20 -13.26 9.58
C LYS A 239 31.63 -14.54 10.20
N LYS A 240 31.02 -14.41 11.39
CA LYS A 240 29.99 -15.33 11.91
C LYS A 240 28.62 -14.74 11.60
N ASP A 241 27.93 -15.24 10.57
CA ASP A 241 26.49 -15.05 10.28
C ASP A 241 25.82 -13.80 10.89
N ILE A 242 26.38 -12.62 10.64
CA ILE A 242 25.80 -11.35 11.08
C ILE A 242 24.68 -11.04 10.09
N GLN A 243 23.43 -11.22 10.50
CA GLN A 243 22.29 -10.61 9.81
C GLN A 243 22.58 -9.11 9.65
N VAL A 244 22.84 -8.69 8.41
CA VAL A 244 23.08 -7.28 8.07
C VAL A 244 21.84 -6.48 8.47
N ILE A 245 22.00 -5.54 9.40
CA ILE A 245 20.92 -4.64 9.82
C ILE A 245 20.65 -3.67 8.66
N ASP A 246 19.38 -3.50 8.30
CA ASP A 246 18.98 -2.51 7.31
C ASP A 246 19.40 -1.09 7.74
N GLU A 247 20.04 -0.34 6.85
CA GLU A 247 20.59 1.01 7.16
C GLU A 247 19.54 1.97 7.72
N ARG A 248 18.27 1.86 7.30
CA ARG A 248 17.20 2.71 7.84
C ARG A 248 16.86 2.31 9.26
N LEU A 249 16.83 1.01 9.58
CA LEU A 249 16.65 0.53 10.95
C LEU A 249 17.81 0.96 11.85
N LYS A 250 19.04 0.89 11.33
CA LYS A 250 20.24 1.39 12.03
C LYS A 250 20.05 2.86 12.42
N GLY A 251 19.65 3.71 11.46
CA GLY A 251 19.36 5.12 11.70
C GLY A 251 18.25 5.38 12.72
N VAL A 252 17.22 4.52 12.77
CA VAL A 252 16.13 4.61 13.76
C VAL A 252 16.62 4.28 15.17
N LEU A 253 17.38 3.19 15.34
CA LEU A 253 17.85 2.73 16.65
C LEU A 253 18.97 3.63 17.23
N ALA A 254 19.83 4.17 16.36
CA ALA A 254 20.93 5.04 16.74
C ALA A 254 20.46 6.41 17.28
N LYS A 255 19.27 6.89 16.86
CA LYS A 255 18.86 8.26 17.12
C LYS A 255 18.24 8.48 18.49
N GLY A 256 18.71 9.47 19.23
CA GLY A 256 18.17 9.83 20.55
C GLY A 256 18.36 8.72 21.58
N GLU A 257 17.53 8.72 22.63
CA GLU A 257 17.60 7.72 23.69
C GLU A 257 17.30 6.30 23.18
N GLY A 258 17.91 5.31 23.82
CA GLY A 258 17.72 3.90 23.47
C GLY A 258 16.64 3.23 24.32
N PHE A 259 16.18 2.07 23.90
CA PHE A 259 15.44 1.16 24.77
C PHE A 259 16.30 0.80 25.98
N PRO A 260 15.73 0.72 27.19
CA PRO A 260 16.45 0.37 28.39
C PRO A 260 16.80 -1.11 28.42
N ASP A 261 17.92 -1.43 29.06
CA ASP A 261 18.35 -2.80 29.36
C ASP A 261 17.58 -3.33 30.59
N ASP A 262 16.28 -3.54 30.40
CA ASP A 262 15.36 -4.09 31.42
C ASP A 262 14.34 -5.03 30.77
N ASP A 263 14.41 -6.31 31.13
CA ASP A 263 13.58 -7.35 30.53
C ASP A 263 12.07 -7.09 30.74
N TRP A 264 11.68 -6.62 31.93
CA TRP A 264 10.28 -6.35 32.27
C TRP A 264 9.69 -5.26 31.37
N LEU A 265 10.43 -4.17 31.14
CA LEU A 265 9.94 -3.08 30.29
C LEU A 265 9.91 -3.48 28.80
N ILE A 266 10.90 -4.25 28.34
CA ILE A 266 10.93 -4.80 26.97
C ILE A 266 9.71 -5.69 26.72
N GLU A 267 9.35 -6.56 27.69
CA GLU A 267 8.15 -7.38 27.61
C GLU A 267 6.87 -6.54 27.45
N ARG A 268 6.78 -5.37 28.09
CA ARG A 268 5.63 -4.46 27.90
C ARG A 268 5.57 -3.91 26.48
N PHE A 269 6.70 -3.51 25.88
CA PHE A 269 6.71 -3.11 24.46
C PHE A 269 6.27 -4.25 23.56
N ILE A 270 6.78 -5.46 23.79
CA ILE A 270 6.35 -6.67 23.08
C ILE A 270 4.83 -6.83 23.15
N HIS A 271 4.26 -6.71 24.35
CA HIS A 271 2.83 -6.84 24.61
C HIS A 271 1.97 -5.84 23.79
N LEU A 272 2.44 -4.59 23.60
CA LEU A 272 1.72 -3.58 22.81
C LEU A 272 1.44 -3.99 21.35
N THR A 273 2.16 -4.99 20.85
CA THR A 273 2.11 -5.44 19.46
C THR A 273 1.98 -6.96 19.35
N GLU A 274 1.60 -7.62 20.44
CA GLU A 274 1.55 -9.07 20.51
C GLU A 274 0.49 -9.63 19.55
N SER A 275 -0.68 -8.98 19.48
CA SER A 275 -1.78 -9.34 18.57
C SER A 275 -1.65 -8.76 17.16
N THR A 276 -0.66 -7.90 16.89
CA THR A 276 -0.56 -7.20 15.62
C THR A 276 0.22 -8.07 14.62
N VAL A 277 -0.49 -8.94 13.92
CA VAL A 277 0.04 -9.59 12.72
C VAL A 277 0.00 -8.54 11.60
N VAL A 278 1.14 -7.92 11.30
CA VAL A 278 1.26 -7.11 10.10
C VAL A 278 1.18 -8.07 8.91
N VAL A 279 0.01 -8.13 8.29
CA VAL A 279 -0.20 -8.90 7.06
C VAL A 279 0.76 -8.33 6.01
N LYS A 280 1.84 -9.06 5.71
CA LYS A 280 2.63 -8.83 4.50
C LYS A 280 1.64 -8.76 3.34
N GLU A 281 1.65 -7.68 2.58
CA GLU A 281 1.19 -7.71 1.18
C GLU A 281 2.01 -8.81 0.51
N ARG A 282 1.51 -10.04 0.54
CA ARG A 282 2.16 -11.17 -0.10
C ARG A 282 2.01 -10.92 -1.59
N GLU A 283 3.13 -10.55 -2.17
CA GLU A 283 3.52 -10.72 -3.56
C GLU A 283 2.51 -11.56 -4.35
N SER A 284 1.79 -10.85 -5.21
CA SER A 284 0.92 -11.30 -6.30
C SER A 284 1.63 -12.20 -7.33
N GLU A 285 2.68 -12.92 -6.94
CA GLU A 285 3.47 -13.83 -7.79
C GLU A 285 3.21 -15.31 -7.47
N LYS A 286 2.68 -15.63 -6.28
CA LYS A 286 2.38 -17.03 -5.91
C LYS A 286 1.02 -17.50 -6.45
N GLU A 287 0.02 -16.62 -6.55
CA GLU A 287 -1.27 -16.97 -7.16
C GLU A 287 -1.16 -17.17 -8.67
N THR A 288 -0.33 -16.39 -9.36
CA THR A 288 -0.09 -16.53 -10.81
C THR A 288 0.55 -17.88 -11.14
N LYS A 289 1.52 -18.35 -10.34
CA LYS A 289 2.14 -19.67 -10.52
C LYS A 289 1.20 -20.83 -10.20
N GLN A 290 0.20 -20.61 -9.34
CA GLN A 290 -0.80 -21.62 -9.01
C GLN A 290 -1.86 -21.72 -10.12
N ILE A 291 -2.28 -20.57 -10.68
CA ILE A 291 -3.26 -20.49 -11.78
C ILE A 291 -2.65 -21.02 -13.10
N GLU A 292 -1.39 -20.74 -13.39
CA GLU A 292 -0.69 -21.28 -14.57
C GLU A 292 -0.56 -22.81 -14.52
N LYS A 293 -0.24 -23.39 -13.35
CA LYS A 293 -0.16 -24.85 -13.18
C LYS A 293 -1.51 -25.54 -13.35
N VAL A 294 -2.60 -24.91 -12.91
CA VAL A 294 -3.96 -25.45 -13.10
C VAL A 294 -4.36 -25.38 -14.58
N SER A 295 -4.04 -24.28 -15.28
CA SER A 295 -4.29 -24.11 -16.72
C SER A 295 -3.55 -25.12 -17.60
N GLU A 296 -2.28 -25.42 -17.29
CA GLU A 296 -1.50 -26.45 -18.00
C GLU A 296 -2.03 -27.86 -17.77
N SER A 297 -2.49 -28.14 -16.55
CA SER A 297 -3.05 -29.45 -16.18
C SER A 297 -4.38 -29.71 -16.91
N GLU A 298 -5.24 -28.70 -17.04
CA GLU A 298 -6.48 -28.79 -17.80
C GLU A 298 -6.26 -28.94 -19.31
N LYS A 299 -5.24 -28.26 -19.87
CA LYS A 299 -4.87 -28.42 -21.29
C LYS A 299 -4.38 -29.83 -21.60
N LYS A 300 -3.55 -30.43 -20.72
CA LYS A 300 -3.09 -31.82 -20.86
C LYS A 300 -4.25 -32.83 -20.77
N LEU A 301 -5.20 -32.61 -19.85
CA LEU A 301 -6.37 -33.47 -19.69
C LEU A 301 -7.28 -33.43 -20.94
N LYS A 302 -7.52 -32.24 -21.50
CA LYS A 302 -8.30 -32.08 -22.74
C LYS A 302 -7.63 -32.67 -23.97
N GLN A 303 -6.30 -32.76 -24.01
CA GLN A 303 -5.55 -33.43 -25.08
C GLN A 303 -5.62 -34.96 -24.97
N MET A 304 -5.63 -35.51 -23.74
CA MET A 304 -5.79 -36.95 -23.51
C MET A 304 -7.20 -37.46 -23.84
N MET A 305 -8.25 -36.66 -23.61
CA MET A 305 -9.63 -37.06 -23.94
C MET A 305 -9.99 -36.92 -25.44
N LYS A 306 -9.07 -36.44 -26.27
CA LYS A 306 -9.24 -36.29 -27.74
C LYS A 306 -8.48 -37.35 -28.56
N LYS A 307 -7.80 -38.30 -27.92
CA LYS A 307 -7.26 -39.52 -28.53
C LYS A 307 -8.13 -40.70 -28.14
#